data_AF-A0A7S1Q6A4-F1
#
_entry.id   AF-A0A7S1Q6A4-F1
#
_cell.length_a   1.000
_cell.length_b   1.000
_cell.length_c   1.000
_cell.angle_alpha   90.00
_cell.angle_beta   90.00
_cell.angle_gamma   90.00
#
_symmetry.space_group_name_H-M   'P 1'
#
loop_
_entity.id
_entity.type
_entity.pdbx_description
1 polymer ?
#
loop_
_entity_poly.entity_id
_entity_poly.type
_entity_poly.pdbx_seq_one_letter_code
_entity_poly.pdbx_strand_id
1 'polypeptide(L)'
;ISACLIVAHISWMACEVELGMDAVVQGMVPPLSHYWVNFWFAVAFGVEILVKMAIHRMDFFTGPCRRWNIFDVILLAFQIADLVMSSANLMLVRTLRGFRALRATRIIRTVKIVPQLRLMVAAIGCSAGSLCWAFVLLAMVMFLCAMGVQQTVYSVVEEQGLAKQHPKLMELYGSLITTMLS
;
A
#
# COMPACT_ATOMS: atom_id res chain seq x y z
N ILE A 1 6.68 26.96 2.36
CA ILE A 1 7.45 26.26 3.42
C ILE A 1 7.35 24.75 3.24
N SER A 2 6.15 24.16 3.31
CA SER A 2 5.93 22.71 3.11
C SER A 2 6.53 22.13 1.83
N ALA A 3 6.31 22.79 0.68
CA ALA A 3 6.80 22.30 -0.60
C ALA A 3 8.33 22.27 -0.67
N CYS A 4 9.01 23.32 -0.18
CA CYS A 4 10.48 23.38 -0.16
C CYS A 4 11.07 22.31 0.76
N LEU A 5 10.49 22.08 1.94
CA LEU A 5 10.93 21.01 2.86
C LEU A 5 10.74 19.63 2.24
N ILE A 6 9.61 19.38 1.58
CA ILE A 6 9.35 18.11 0.91
C ILE A 6 10.33 17.89 -0.26
N VAL A 7 10.55 18.90 -1.10
CA VAL A 7 11.51 18.81 -2.20
C VAL A 7 12.92 18.57 -1.67
N ALA A 8 13.38 19.32 -0.67
CA ALA A 8 14.68 19.14 -0.05
C ALA A 8 14.85 17.72 0.54
N HIS A 9 13.81 17.21 1.21
CA HIS A 9 13.80 15.86 1.74
C HIS A 9 13.82 14.78 0.64
N ILE A 10 13.14 15.00 -0.49
CA ILE A 10 13.17 14.10 -1.65
C ILE A 10 14.55 14.10 -2.31
N SER A 11 15.14 15.27 -2.52
CA SER A 11 16.49 15.40 -3.07
C SER A 11 17.52 14.72 -2.16
N TRP A 12 17.41 14.90 -0.84
CA TRP A 12 18.24 14.19 0.12
C TRP A 12 18.04 12.67 0.05
N MET A 13 16.79 12.21 -0.04
CA MET A 13 16.49 10.77 -0.13
C MET A 13 17.00 10.15 -1.44
N ALA A 14 16.92 10.88 -2.57
CA ALA A 14 17.47 10.42 -3.84
C ALA A 14 18.98 10.21 -3.73
N CYS A 15 19.68 11.19 -3.15
CA CYS A 15 21.11 11.09 -2.87
C CYS A 15 21.43 9.96 -1.88
N GLU A 16 20.62 9.76 -0.83
CA GLU A 16 20.77 8.64 0.12
C GLU A 16 20.66 7.27 -0.55
N VAL A 17 19.74 7.11 -1.51
CA VAL A 17 19.56 5.85 -2.24
C VAL A 17 20.75 5.58 -3.16
N GLU A 18 21.26 6.59 -3.85
CA GLU A 18 22.45 6.49 -4.70
C GLU A 18 23.68 6.15 -3.88
N LEU A 19 23.96 6.93 -2.83
CA LEU A 19 25.09 6.70 -1.93
C LEU A 19 24.99 5.35 -1.20
N GLY A 20 23.77 4.92 -0.84
CA GLY A 20 23.55 3.61 -0.25
C GLY A 20 23.82 2.46 -1.21
N MET A 21 23.55 2.64 -2.51
CA MET A 21 23.85 1.65 -3.54
C MET A 21 25.37 1.53 -3.73
N ASP A 22 26.08 2.66 -3.81
CA ASP A 22 27.54 2.68 -3.92
C ASP A 22 28.23 2.09 -2.68
N ALA A 23 27.73 2.38 -1.48
CA ALA A 23 28.25 1.83 -0.23
C ALA A 23 28.05 0.31 -0.13
N VAL A 24 26.89 -0.22 -0.57
CA VAL A 24 26.64 -1.67 -0.62
C VAL A 24 27.57 -2.37 -1.61
N VAL A 25 27.81 -1.76 -2.77
CA VAL A 25 28.77 -2.28 -3.77
C VAL A 25 30.19 -2.34 -3.20
N GLN A 26 30.57 -1.38 -2.34
CA GLN A 26 31.88 -1.31 -1.71
C GLN A 26 31.98 -2.09 -0.37
N GLY A 27 30.89 -2.69 0.10
CA GLY A 27 30.84 -3.38 1.39
C GLY A 27 31.02 -2.45 2.61
N MET A 28 30.82 -1.14 2.45
CA MET A 28 30.96 -0.16 3.52
C MET A 28 29.63 0.04 4.26
N VAL A 29 29.71 0.24 5.57
CA VAL A 29 28.55 0.61 6.39
C VAL A 29 28.22 2.09 6.22
N PRO A 30 26.92 2.48 6.14
CA PRO A 30 26.55 3.87 5.95
C PRO A 30 26.95 4.74 7.16
N PRO A 31 27.47 5.96 6.95
CA PRO A 31 27.89 6.84 8.02
C PRO A 31 26.73 7.30 8.91
N LEU A 32 27.02 7.59 10.18
CA LEU A 32 26.02 7.99 11.19
C LEU A 32 25.24 9.25 10.81
N SER A 33 25.79 10.12 9.94
CA SER A 33 25.16 11.35 9.46
C SER A 33 23.79 11.11 8.81
N HIS A 34 23.58 9.99 8.13
CA HIS A 34 22.30 9.67 7.48
C HIS A 34 21.15 9.56 8.47
N TYR A 35 21.40 9.02 9.67
CA TYR A 35 20.37 8.87 10.70
C TYR A 35 19.95 10.24 11.27
N TRP A 36 20.92 11.12 11.52
CA TRP A 36 20.66 12.45 12.07
C TRP A 36 19.87 13.34 11.10
N VAL A 37 20.19 13.29 9.81
CA VAL A 37 19.47 14.10 8.80
C VAL A 37 18.03 13.61 8.62
N ASN A 38 17.82 12.29 8.53
CA ASN A 38 16.48 11.70 8.48
C ASN A 38 15.64 12.06 9.72
N PHE A 39 16.25 12.02 10.91
CA PHE A 39 15.61 12.42 12.16
C PHE A 39 15.20 13.89 12.15
N TRP A 40 16.09 14.79 11.71
CA TRP A 40 15.79 16.22 11.63
C TRP A 40 14.62 16.51 10.70
N PHE A 41 14.61 15.91 9.51
CA PHE A 41 13.48 16.04 8.59
C PHE A 41 12.18 15.50 9.19
N ALA A 42 12.21 14.34 9.86
CA ALA A 42 11.05 13.79 10.53
C ALA A 42 10.48 14.73 11.60
N VAL A 43 11.35 15.34 12.42
CA VAL A 43 10.95 16.34 13.42
C VAL A 43 10.39 17.59 12.77
N ALA A 44 11.04 18.14 11.74
CA ALA A 44 10.56 19.31 11.02
C ALA A 44 9.16 19.10 10.43
N PHE A 45 8.90 17.92 9.85
CA PHE A 45 7.57 17.55 9.34
C PHE A 45 6.55 17.35 10.47
N GLY A 46 6.94 16.71 11.57
CA GLY A 46 6.07 16.56 12.74
C GLY A 46 5.61 17.91 13.29
N VAL A 47 6.55 18.86 13.45
CA VAL A 47 6.26 20.22 13.89
C VAL A 47 5.34 20.94 12.91
N GLU A 48 5.59 20.84 11.60
CA GLU A 48 4.75 21.47 10.59
C GLU A 48 3.29 20.97 10.64
N ILE A 49 3.09 19.66 10.81
CA ILE A 49 1.75 19.06 10.93
C ILE A 49 1.07 19.50 12.23
N LEU A 50 1.81 19.53 13.35
CA LEU A 50 1.30 20.01 14.64
C LEU A 50 0.88 21.48 14.58
N VAL A 51 1.68 22.33 13.94
CA VAL A 51 1.35 23.76 13.72
C VAL A 51 0.10 23.90 12.85
N LYS A 52 0.00 23.14 11.76
CA LYS A 52 -1.20 23.13 10.90
C LYS A 52 -2.45 22.70 11.67
N MET A 53 -2.33 21.68 12.52
CA MET A 53 -3.41 21.21 13.38
C MET A 53 -3.80 22.27 14.42
N ALA A 54 -2.83 22.94 15.04
CA ALA A 54 -3.06 23.99 16.03
C ALA A 54 -3.74 25.24 15.44
N ILE A 55 -3.44 25.59 14.18
CA ILE A 55 -4.04 26.72 13.47
C ILE A 55 -5.47 26.39 13.02
N HIS A 56 -5.69 25.21 12.43
CA HIS A 56 -7.00 24.88 11.84
C HIS A 56 -7.99 24.25 12.83
N ARG A 57 -7.56 23.87 14.05
CA ARG A 57 -8.40 23.33 15.15
C ARG A 57 -9.59 22.47 14.70
N MET A 58 -10.79 23.05 14.59
CA MET A 58 -12.04 22.37 14.22
C MET A 58 -12.26 22.29 12.70
N ASP A 59 -11.76 23.26 11.93
CA ASP A 59 -11.81 23.24 10.46
C ASP A 59 -10.91 22.15 9.85
N PHE A 60 -9.94 21.67 10.63
CA PHE A 60 -9.09 20.55 10.22
C PHE A 60 -9.91 19.27 9.95
N PHE A 61 -10.98 19.05 10.73
CA PHE A 61 -11.83 17.87 10.64
C PHE A 61 -13.15 18.12 9.90
N THR A 62 -13.57 19.38 9.73
CA THR A 62 -14.88 19.72 9.14
C THR A 62 -14.77 20.29 7.72
N GLY A 63 -13.58 20.70 7.28
CA GLY A 63 -13.36 21.30 5.96
C GLY A 63 -13.36 20.33 4.78
N PRO A 64 -13.48 20.83 3.53
CA PRO A 64 -13.48 20.03 2.30
C PRO A 64 -12.19 19.22 2.08
N CYS A 65 -11.08 19.63 2.71
CA CYS A 65 -9.79 18.95 2.66
C CYS A 65 -9.58 17.89 3.77
N ARG A 66 -10.63 17.53 4.53
CA ARG A 66 -10.55 16.58 5.67
C ARG A 66 -9.79 15.28 5.35
N ARG A 67 -10.05 14.68 4.19
CA ARG A 67 -9.41 13.40 3.79
C ARG A 67 -7.88 13.52 3.70
N TRP A 68 -7.40 14.64 3.18
CA TRP A 68 -5.96 14.90 3.05
C TRP A 68 -5.31 15.17 4.41
N ASN A 69 -6.02 15.87 5.29
CA ASN A 69 -5.60 16.17 6.65
C ASN A 69 -5.49 14.91 7.51
N ILE A 70 -6.52 14.05 7.50
CA ILE A 70 -6.49 12.75 8.20
C ILE A 70 -5.34 11.89 7.69
N PHE A 71 -5.15 11.85 6.37
CA PHE A 71 -4.04 11.12 5.79
C PHE A 71 -2.67 11.63 6.27
N ASP A 72 -2.47 12.95 6.41
CA ASP A 72 -1.22 13.51 6.96
C ASP A 72 -0.95 13.06 8.40
N VAL A 73 -1.99 13.00 9.24
CA VAL A 73 -1.88 12.53 10.63
C VAL A 73 -1.51 11.04 10.66
N ILE A 74 -2.14 10.22 9.81
CA ILE A 74 -1.81 8.80 9.68
C ILE A 74 -0.35 8.62 9.23
N LEU A 75 0.10 9.40 8.24
CA LEU A 75 1.48 9.34 7.78
C LEU A 75 2.49 9.72 8.87
N LEU A 76 2.19 10.73 9.69
CA LEU A 76 3.02 11.09 10.83
C LEU A 76 3.07 9.96 11.87
N ALA A 77 1.92 9.33 12.15
CA ALA A 77 1.86 8.20 13.07
C ALA A 77 2.71 7.01 12.57
N PHE A 78 2.68 6.69 11.28
CA PHE A 78 3.55 5.65 10.70
C PHE A 78 5.04 5.99 10.83
N GLN A 79 5.43 7.26 10.63
CA GLN A 79 6.82 7.69 10.82
C GLN A 79 7.29 7.57 12.27
N ILE A 80 6.45 7.95 13.23
CA ILE A 80 6.76 7.82 14.66
C ILE A 80 6.84 6.34 15.05
N ALA A 81 5.90 5.52 14.58
CA ALA A 81 5.90 4.09 14.83
C ALA A 81 7.19 3.42 14.36
N ASP A 82 7.72 3.81 13.20
CA ASP A 82 8.99 3.30 12.70
C ASP A 82 10.18 3.69 13.58
N LEU A 83 10.23 4.95 14.02
CA LEU A 83 11.29 5.43 14.90
C LEU A 83 11.29 4.66 16.24
N VAL A 84 10.10 4.44 16.81
CA VAL A 84 9.94 3.67 18.06
C VAL A 84 10.31 2.21 17.85
N MET A 85 9.87 1.58 16.75
CA MET A 85 10.22 0.20 16.43
C MET A 85 11.72 0.02 16.18
N SER A 86 12.37 0.99 15.55
CA SER A 86 13.83 1.01 15.35
C SER A 86 14.59 1.04 16.68
N SER A 87 14.09 1.79 17.67
CA SER A 87 14.74 1.90 18.99
C SER A 87 14.57 0.66 19.89
N ALA A 88 13.52 -0.14 19.69
CA ALA A 88 13.15 -1.22 20.60
C ALA A 88 13.94 -2.52 20.43
N ASN A 89 14.83 -2.65 19.42
CA ASN A 89 15.59 -3.88 19.10
C ASN A 89 14.74 -5.17 18.97
N LEU A 90 13.41 -5.07 18.89
CA LEU A 90 12.51 -6.19 18.67
C LEU A 90 12.29 -6.35 17.16
N MET A 91 12.63 -7.51 16.59
CA MET A 91 12.37 -7.90 15.17
C MET A 91 13.22 -7.22 14.06
N LEU A 92 14.55 -7.25 14.13
CA LEU A 92 15.45 -6.74 13.07
C LEU A 92 15.21 -7.28 11.63
N VAL A 93 14.43 -8.37 11.44
CA VAL A 93 14.08 -8.92 10.11
C VAL A 93 12.73 -8.42 9.57
N ARG A 94 11.83 -7.91 10.43
CA ARG A 94 10.48 -7.44 10.03
C ARG A 94 10.47 -5.93 9.73
N THR A 95 11.33 -5.17 10.40
CA THR A 95 11.48 -3.71 10.25
C THR A 95 12.05 -3.29 8.89
N LEU A 96 12.86 -4.14 8.24
CA LEU A 96 13.34 -3.91 6.86
C LEU A 96 12.19 -3.86 5.82
N ARG A 97 11.09 -4.60 6.06
CA ARG A 97 9.88 -4.51 5.22
C ARG A 97 9.06 -3.25 5.51
N GLY A 98 9.01 -2.82 6.78
CA GLY A 98 8.39 -1.56 7.18
C GLY A 98 9.07 -0.33 6.59
N PHE A 99 10.41 -0.35 6.51
CA PHE A 99 11.22 0.71 5.89
C PHE A 99 10.82 1.02 4.44
N ARG A 100 10.39 0.01 3.66
CA ARG A 100 9.85 0.23 2.30
C ARG A 100 8.52 0.96 2.30
N ALA A 101 7.61 0.60 3.19
CA ALA A 101 6.31 1.27 3.30
C ALA A 101 6.48 2.75 3.66
N LEU A 102 7.47 3.07 4.48
CA LEU A 102 7.76 4.45 4.86
C LEU A 102 8.36 5.26 3.71
N ARG A 103 9.16 4.65 2.83
CA ARG A 103 9.54 5.29 1.57
C ARG A 103 8.31 5.63 0.72
N ALA A 104 7.32 4.73 0.65
CA ALA A 104 6.07 5.02 -0.06
C ALA A 104 5.29 6.18 0.58
N THR A 105 5.24 6.28 1.92
CA THR A 105 4.61 7.44 2.58
C THR A 105 5.22 8.78 2.18
N ARG A 106 6.53 8.82 1.89
CA ARG A 106 7.25 10.03 1.44
C ARG A 106 6.85 10.42 0.01
N ILE A 107 6.75 9.45 -0.89
CA ILE A 107 6.31 9.65 -2.28
C ILE A 107 4.87 10.17 -2.33
N ILE A 108 3.99 9.65 -1.46
CA ILE A 108 2.58 10.08 -1.43
C ILE A 108 2.45 11.54 -0.95
N ARG A 109 3.41 12.08 -0.20
CA ARG A 109 3.40 13.52 0.15
C ARG A 109 3.67 14.42 -1.05
N THR A 110 4.48 13.99 -2.02
CA THR A 110 4.74 14.73 -3.27
C THR A 110 3.47 14.94 -4.09
N VAL A 111 2.58 13.94 -4.10
CA VAL A 111 1.28 13.97 -4.77
C VAL A 111 0.41 15.14 -4.27
N LYS A 112 0.60 15.57 -3.02
CA LYS A 112 -0.19 16.66 -2.43
C LYS A 112 0.23 18.06 -2.87
N ILE A 113 1.48 18.23 -3.29
CA ILE A 113 2.04 19.53 -3.68
C ILE A 113 1.49 19.93 -5.04
N VAL A 114 1.31 18.95 -5.93
CA VAL A 114 0.85 19.19 -7.29
C VAL A 114 -0.68 19.13 -7.31
N PRO A 115 -1.37 20.26 -7.54
CA PRO A 115 -2.83 20.29 -7.53
C PRO A 115 -3.44 19.33 -8.58
N GLN A 116 -2.77 19.14 -9.71
CA GLN A 116 -3.18 18.19 -10.75
C GLN A 116 -3.13 16.74 -10.24
N LEU A 117 -2.07 16.35 -9.51
CA LEU A 117 -1.95 14.98 -8.98
C LEU A 117 -3.04 14.68 -7.92
N ARG A 118 -3.41 15.66 -7.10
CA ARG A 118 -4.53 15.50 -6.15
C ARG A 118 -5.84 15.21 -6.86
N LEU A 119 -6.11 15.89 -7.97
CA LEU A 119 -7.29 15.65 -8.80
C LEU A 119 -7.25 14.25 -9.42
N MET A 120 -6.09 13.84 -9.95
CA MET A 120 -5.93 12.50 -10.51
C MET A 120 -6.15 11.40 -9.46
N VAL A 121 -5.60 11.55 -8.24
CA VAL A 121 -5.82 10.59 -7.15
C VAL A 121 -7.28 10.57 -6.69
N ALA A 122 -7.94 11.73 -6.64
CA ALA A 122 -9.38 11.79 -6.36
C ALA A 122 -10.20 11.08 -7.44
N ALA A 123 -9.85 11.25 -8.71
CA ALA A 123 -10.49 10.56 -9.83
C ALA A 123 -10.27 9.04 -9.76
N ILE A 124 -9.05 8.59 -9.47
CA ILE A 124 -8.73 7.16 -9.24
C ILE A 124 -9.58 6.61 -8.09
N GLY A 125 -9.67 7.33 -6.97
CA GLY A 125 -10.48 6.92 -5.83
C GLY A 125 -11.97 6.81 -6.17
N CYS A 126 -12.49 7.72 -7.00
CA CYS A 126 -13.87 7.66 -7.48
C CYS A 126 -14.10 6.43 -8.36
N SER A 127 -13.17 6.13 -9.27
CA SER A 127 -13.25 4.95 -10.15
C SER A 127 -13.03 3.64 -9.41
N ALA A 128 -12.25 3.63 -8.32
CA ALA A 128 -11.99 2.43 -7.52
C ALA A 128 -13.28 1.84 -6.92
N GLY A 129 -14.24 2.68 -6.55
CA GLY A 129 -15.56 2.23 -6.11
C GLY A 129 -16.31 1.48 -7.21
N SER A 130 -16.35 2.05 -8.43
CA SER A 130 -16.94 1.38 -9.61
C SER A 130 -16.20 0.08 -9.97
N LEU A 131 -14.87 0.09 -9.88
CA LEU A 131 -14.04 -1.07 -10.14
C LEU A 131 -14.34 -2.21 -9.15
N CYS A 132 -14.60 -1.90 -7.89
CA CYS A 132 -15.00 -2.89 -6.89
C CYS A 132 -16.32 -3.57 -7.28
N TRP A 133 -17.31 -2.80 -7.72
CA TRP A 133 -18.56 -3.37 -8.26
C TRP A 133 -18.34 -4.22 -9.51
N ALA A 134 -17.43 -3.80 -10.39
CA ALA A 134 -17.05 -4.61 -11.55
C ALA A 134 -16.41 -5.95 -11.14
N PHE A 135 -15.55 -5.96 -10.12
CA PHE A 135 -14.99 -7.20 -9.56
C PHE A 135 -16.06 -8.10 -8.93
N VAL A 136 -17.03 -7.52 -8.22
CA VAL A 136 -18.17 -8.28 -7.67
C VAL A 136 -18.98 -8.92 -8.79
N LEU A 137 -19.28 -8.16 -9.85
CA LEU A 137 -20.00 -8.67 -11.01
C LEU A 137 -19.19 -9.76 -11.73
N LEU A 138 -17.89 -9.57 -11.91
CA LEU A 138 -17.00 -10.58 -12.48
C LEU A 138 -17.01 -11.86 -11.64
N ALA A 139 -16.90 -11.75 -10.31
CA ALA A 139 -16.96 -12.89 -9.40
C ALA A 139 -18.31 -13.62 -9.48
N MET A 140 -19.41 -12.89 -9.62
CA MET A 140 -20.74 -13.47 -9.79
C MET A 140 -20.85 -14.25 -11.11
N VAL A 141 -20.34 -13.72 -12.21
CA VAL A 141 -20.32 -14.44 -13.51
C VAL A 141 -19.45 -15.69 -13.42
N MET A 142 -18.25 -15.60 -12.85
CA MET A 142 -17.38 -16.78 -12.66
C MET A 142 -18.06 -17.84 -11.80
N PHE A 143 -18.78 -17.45 -10.75
CA PHE A 143 -19.55 -18.37 -9.91
C PHE A 143 -20.64 -19.09 -10.69
N LEU A 144 -21.41 -18.39 -11.53
CA LEU A 144 -22.47 -18.99 -12.34
C LEU A 144 -21.91 -19.96 -13.39
N CYS A 145 -20.82 -19.58 -14.08
CA CYS A 145 -20.15 -20.47 -15.03
C CYS A 145 -19.60 -21.71 -14.34
N ALA A 146 -18.94 -21.56 -13.19
CA ALA A 146 -18.41 -22.68 -12.41
C ALA A 146 -19.52 -23.64 -11.95
N MET A 147 -20.65 -23.11 -11.48
CA MET A 147 -21.83 -23.91 -11.15
C MET A 147 -22.35 -24.71 -12.34
N GLY A 148 -22.46 -24.09 -13.53
CA GLY A 148 -22.92 -24.77 -14.74
C GLY A 148 -22.00 -25.91 -15.18
N VAL A 149 -20.69 -25.68 -15.14
CA VAL A 149 -19.69 -26.72 -15.44
C VAL A 149 -19.76 -27.84 -14.41
N GLN A 150 -19.81 -27.52 -13.12
CA GLN A 150 -19.87 -28.54 -12.06
C GLN A 150 -21.15 -29.37 -12.14
N GLN A 151 -22.30 -28.76 -12.47
CA GLN A 151 -23.57 -29.47 -12.70
C GLN A 151 -23.45 -30.45 -13.88
N THR A 152 -22.80 -30.01 -14.97
CA THR A 152 -22.60 -30.84 -16.18
C THR A 152 -21.64 -32.00 -15.92
N VAL A 153 -20.55 -31.76 -15.19
CA VAL A 153 -19.60 -32.82 -14.80
C VAL A 153 -20.29 -33.82 -13.88
N TYR A 154 -21.10 -33.33 -12.92
CA TYR A 154 -21.86 -34.20 -12.02
C TYR A 154 -22.80 -35.13 -12.79
N SER A 155 -23.59 -34.61 -13.74
CA SER A 155 -24.51 -35.46 -14.52
C SER A 155 -23.79 -36.49 -15.38
N VAL A 156 -22.65 -36.14 -15.98
CA VAL A 156 -21.85 -37.08 -16.79
C VAL A 156 -21.21 -38.18 -15.93
N VAL A 157 -20.74 -37.82 -14.73
CA VAL A 157 -20.16 -38.79 -13.79
C VAL A 157 -21.23 -39.74 -13.26
N GLU A 158 -22.45 -39.25 -13.00
CA GLU A 158 -23.59 -40.05 -12.56
C GLU A 158 -24.04 -41.03 -13.65
N GLU A 159 -24.20 -40.58 -14.90
CA GLU A 159 -24.65 -41.43 -16.01
C GLU A 159 -23.62 -42.49 -16.43
N GLN A 160 -22.33 -42.14 -16.47
CA GLN A 160 -21.29 -43.01 -17.04
C GLN A 160 -20.45 -43.73 -15.99
N GLY A 161 -20.65 -43.47 -14.68
CA GLY A 161 -19.82 -44.05 -13.62
C GLY A 161 -18.34 -43.68 -13.72
N LEU A 162 -18.02 -42.58 -14.41
CA LEU A 162 -16.67 -42.17 -14.83
C LEU A 162 -15.77 -41.68 -13.69
N ALA A 163 -16.27 -41.60 -12.45
CA ALA A 163 -15.53 -41.12 -11.29
C ALA A 163 -14.18 -41.83 -11.09
N LYS A 164 -14.08 -43.11 -11.47
CA LYS A 164 -12.85 -43.91 -11.35
C LYS A 164 -11.95 -43.88 -12.59
N GLN A 165 -12.47 -43.50 -13.76
CA GLN A 165 -11.75 -43.57 -15.03
C GLN A 165 -10.90 -42.32 -15.31
N HIS A 166 -11.29 -41.15 -14.78
CA HIS A 166 -10.57 -39.89 -14.95
C HIS A 166 -10.44 -39.11 -13.62
N PRO A 167 -9.45 -39.46 -12.76
CA PRO A 167 -9.29 -38.82 -11.45
C PRO A 167 -9.02 -37.30 -11.53
N LYS A 168 -8.41 -36.83 -12.63
CA LYS A 168 -8.17 -35.40 -12.87
C LYS A 168 -9.47 -34.57 -12.97
N LEU A 169 -10.56 -35.14 -13.49
CA LEU A 169 -11.84 -34.42 -13.55
C LEU A 169 -12.40 -34.13 -12.16
N MET A 170 -12.26 -35.09 -11.23
CA MET A 170 -12.65 -34.91 -9.83
C MET A 170 -11.71 -33.94 -9.09
N GLU A 171 -10.43 -33.89 -9.46
CA GLU A 171 -9.45 -32.97 -8.86
C GLU A 171 -9.70 -31.50 -9.26
N LEU A 172 -10.01 -31.25 -10.54
CA LEU A 172 -10.27 -29.92 -11.06
C LEU A 172 -11.71 -29.43 -10.75
N TYR A 173 -12.72 -30.30 -10.94
CA TYR A 173 -14.13 -29.95 -10.84
C TYR A 173 -14.85 -30.50 -9.59
N GLY A 174 -14.11 -31.07 -8.64
CA GLY A 174 -14.70 -31.67 -7.42
C GLY A 174 -15.15 -30.66 -6.37
N SER A 175 -14.68 -29.41 -6.45
CA SER A 175 -15.17 -28.32 -5.61
C SER A 175 -15.46 -27.07 -6.43
N LEU A 176 -16.37 -26.26 -5.92
CA LEU A 176 -16.81 -25.06 -6.61
C LEU A 176 -15.69 -24.01 -6.69
N ILE A 177 -14.84 -23.93 -5.65
CA ILE A 177 -13.70 -23.01 -5.61
C ILE A 177 -12.61 -23.46 -6.58
N THR A 178 -12.32 -24.77 -6.64
CA THR A 178 -11.34 -25.30 -7.61
C THR A 178 -11.86 -25.14 -9.04
N THR A 179 -13.16 -25.29 -9.27
CA THR A 179 -13.78 -25.03 -10.58
C THR A 179 -13.72 -23.54 -10.96
N MET A 180 -13.89 -22.64 -10.00
CA MET A 180 -13.76 -21.20 -10.23
C MET A 180 -12.31 -20.73 -10.48
N LEU A 181 -11.32 -21.46 -9.96
CA LEU A 181 -9.89 -21.13 -10.06
C LEU A 181 -9.13 -21.91 -11.14
N SER A 182 -9.76 -22.94 -11.70
CA SER A 182 -9.23 -23.77 -12.79
C SER A 182 -9.32 -23.06 -14.14
#